data_AF-A0AAD8QF73-F1
#
_entry.id   AF-A0AAD8QF73-F1
#
_cell.length_a   1.000
_cell.length_b   1.000
_cell.length_c   1.000
_cell.angle_alpha   90.00
_cell.angle_beta   90.00
_cell.angle_gamma   90.00
#
_symmetry.space_group_name_H-M   'P 1'
#
loop_
_entity.id
_entity.type
_entity.pdbx_description
1 polymer ?
#
loop_
_entity_poly.entity_id
_entity_poly.type
_entity_poly.pdbx_seq_one_letter_code
_entity_poly.pdbx_strand_id
1 'polypeptide(L)'
;MEQAWLSADSYEVTSREGTTGQTSVEMFFSSLQANLKARAAEAAANVAKVEEAGKAVMDRRTTLYNRAVTHYHKAKLDRIDLARELEAVKGKLYASFDLMSYLLSSLGCLTFLSGRLVVEAAKVPRLESDLRAARAQCGESEEAGRSAARKLKLAEQELTRLRQLEQNHLIELNSLRTAEKEKVDDLSRRLTEVEKQRLALQEEVTAKSTELTATAKRWTEGFGALDRGLAAAFPETQEAALTAVGIARESRRQATGEGSSAYFSVEDHLASMAARVDPITKLGWELRKAAEELVPMLWPEEAVPQDISGLISAMERAPDRFLDWKESATRAGADMALSFVLSWYNEVDLGQLEFRRAGVETKLPADLKAARLARASTIADFVDKTVFVADPNPPPSDEDYMDDEEAEDVPEDDPAAGSTDAPPA
;
A
#
# COMPACT_ATOMS: atom_id res chain seq x y z
N MET A 1 12.56 3.26 -15.95
CA MET A 1 12.50 1.80 -15.71
C MET A 1 11.89 1.04 -16.89
N GLU A 2 11.79 1.64 -18.09
CA GLU A 2 11.04 1.11 -19.23
C GLU A 2 11.89 0.84 -20.50
N GLN A 3 13.22 0.95 -20.43
CA GLN A 3 14.08 0.76 -21.61
C GLN A 3 14.93 -0.53 -21.62
N ALA A 4 14.69 -1.45 -20.68
CA ALA A 4 15.51 -2.66 -20.57
C ALA A 4 14.93 -3.91 -21.28
N TRP A 5 13.79 -3.80 -21.99
CA TRP A 5 13.07 -4.96 -22.55
C TRP A 5 13.15 -5.12 -24.07
N LEU A 6 13.89 -4.28 -24.79
CA LEU A 6 13.90 -4.26 -26.28
C LEU A 6 15.21 -4.71 -26.93
N SER A 7 16.07 -5.49 -26.26
CA SER A 7 17.37 -5.88 -26.81
C SER A 7 17.67 -7.38 -26.75
N ALA A 8 16.65 -8.23 -26.89
CA ALA A 8 16.81 -9.69 -26.82
C ALA A 8 16.52 -10.43 -28.15
N ASP A 9 16.50 -9.72 -29.29
CA ASP A 9 16.41 -10.34 -30.62
C ASP A 9 17.78 -10.36 -31.28
N SER A 10 18.56 -11.42 -31.00
CA SER A 10 19.74 -11.85 -31.79
C SER A 10 20.51 -12.91 -31.00
N TYR A 11 20.00 -14.14 -30.96
CA TYR A 11 20.84 -15.31 -30.66
C TYR A 11 20.65 -16.33 -31.78
N GLU A 12 21.59 -16.29 -32.73
CA GLU A 12 21.81 -17.35 -33.71
C GLU A 12 22.13 -18.66 -32.97
N VAL A 13 21.21 -19.63 -33.07
CA VAL A 13 21.42 -20.98 -32.58
C VAL A 13 22.16 -21.75 -33.67
N THR A 14 23.47 -21.87 -33.51
CA THR A 14 24.27 -22.86 -34.24
C THR A 14 24.12 -24.20 -33.53
N SER A 15 23.35 -25.11 -34.16
CA SER A 15 23.20 -26.49 -33.73
C SER A 15 24.55 -27.20 -33.71
N ARG A 16 24.99 -27.59 -32.51
CA ARG A 16 26.05 -28.58 -32.33
C ARG A 16 25.57 -29.64 -31.35
N GLU A 17 25.41 -30.84 -31.88
CA GLU A 17 25.06 -32.06 -31.17
C GLU A 17 26.01 -32.36 -30.00
N GLY A 18 25.44 -32.88 -28.90
CA GLY A 18 26.23 -33.53 -27.85
C GLY A 18 25.63 -33.41 -26.44
N THR A 19 24.61 -34.23 -26.14
CA THR A 19 24.38 -34.92 -24.85
C THR A 19 24.56 -34.17 -23.52
N THR A 20 24.43 -32.84 -23.50
CA THR A 20 24.58 -31.99 -22.30
C THR A 20 23.37 -31.08 -22.02
N GLY A 21 22.24 -31.30 -22.72
CA GLY A 21 21.02 -30.49 -22.56
C GLY A 21 20.26 -30.74 -21.24
N GLN A 22 20.39 -31.93 -20.65
CA GLN A 22 19.67 -32.32 -19.44
C GLN A 22 20.18 -31.58 -18.18
N THR A 23 21.46 -31.21 -18.14
CA THR A 23 22.04 -30.40 -17.06
C THR A 23 21.71 -28.91 -17.19
N SER A 24 21.45 -28.41 -18.39
CA SER A 24 21.16 -26.97 -18.60
C SER A 24 19.79 -26.57 -18.06
N VAL A 25 18.78 -27.43 -18.25
CA VAL A 25 17.41 -27.18 -17.76
C VAL A 25 17.32 -27.36 -16.24
N GLU A 26 17.96 -28.37 -15.66
CA GLU A 26 18.05 -28.53 -14.20
C GLU A 26 18.79 -27.36 -13.53
N MET A 27 19.84 -26.83 -14.17
CA MET A 27 20.53 -25.63 -13.68
C MET A 27 19.64 -24.39 -13.80
N PHE A 28 18.81 -24.28 -14.84
CA PHE A 28 17.86 -23.17 -14.97
C PHE A 28 16.77 -23.20 -13.88
N PHE A 29 16.13 -24.35 -13.64
CA PHE A 29 15.11 -24.47 -12.59
C PHE A 29 15.70 -24.33 -11.19
N SER A 30 16.88 -24.88 -10.93
CA SER A 30 17.59 -24.67 -9.66
C SER A 30 17.93 -23.20 -9.45
N SER A 31 18.35 -22.49 -10.50
CA SER A 31 18.61 -21.05 -10.48
C SER A 31 17.33 -20.24 -10.26
N LEU A 32 16.24 -20.57 -10.95
CA LEU A 32 14.93 -19.91 -10.81
C LEU A 32 14.36 -20.11 -9.40
N GLN A 33 14.43 -21.33 -8.87
CA GLN A 33 13.97 -21.66 -7.52
C GLN A 33 14.82 -20.95 -6.46
N ALA A 34 16.14 -20.88 -6.64
CA ALA A 34 17.02 -20.10 -5.79
C ALA A 34 16.68 -18.61 -5.83
N ASN A 35 16.37 -18.07 -7.01
CA ASN A 35 16.00 -16.66 -7.20
C ASN A 35 14.64 -16.33 -6.57
N LEU A 36 13.64 -17.21 -6.72
CA LEU A 36 12.34 -17.07 -6.07
C LEU A 36 12.44 -17.17 -4.55
N LYS A 37 13.25 -18.10 -4.02
CA LYS A 37 13.53 -18.16 -2.57
C LYS A 37 14.25 -16.91 -2.07
N ALA A 38 15.22 -16.40 -2.82
CA ALA A 38 15.91 -15.16 -2.48
C ALA A 38 14.94 -13.97 -2.47
N ARG A 39 14.07 -13.85 -3.47
CA ARG A 39 13.04 -12.80 -3.53
C ARG A 39 11.98 -12.94 -2.44
N ALA A 40 11.57 -14.15 -2.08
CA ALA A 40 10.65 -14.38 -0.97
C ALA A 40 11.29 -14.00 0.38
N ALA A 41 12.57 -14.33 0.57
CA ALA A 41 13.33 -13.93 1.76
C ALA A 41 13.54 -12.41 1.82
N GLU A 42 13.82 -11.76 0.69
CA GLU A 42 13.92 -10.31 0.59
C GLU A 42 12.57 -9.62 0.87
N ALA A 43 11.47 -10.14 0.32
CA ALA A 43 10.12 -9.64 0.60
C ALA A 43 9.78 -9.79 2.09
N ALA A 44 10.07 -10.93 2.71
CA ALA A 44 9.87 -11.15 4.14
C ALA A 44 10.71 -10.19 4.99
N ALA A 45 11.98 -9.95 4.62
CA ALA A 45 12.84 -8.97 5.29
C ALA A 45 12.32 -7.53 5.14
N ASN A 46 11.76 -7.18 3.98
CA ASN A 46 11.16 -5.87 3.75
C ASN A 46 9.86 -5.69 4.55
N VAL A 47 9.01 -6.71 4.64
CA VAL A 47 7.81 -6.69 5.51
C VAL A 47 8.22 -6.49 6.97
N ALA A 48 9.23 -7.21 7.46
CA ALA A 48 9.73 -7.05 8.83
C ALA A 48 10.26 -5.63 9.09
N LYS A 49 11.01 -5.05 8.14
CA LYS A 49 11.48 -3.66 8.23
C LYS A 49 10.32 -2.64 8.26
N VAL A 50 9.27 -2.87 7.46
CA VAL A 50 8.08 -2.01 7.44
C VAL A 50 7.31 -2.12 8.76
N GLU A 51 7.18 -3.32 9.34
CA GLU A 51 6.57 -3.51 10.66
C GLU A 51 7.37 -2.82 11.77
N GLU A 52 8.70 -2.95 11.76
CA GLU A 52 9.58 -2.29 12.72
C GLU A 52 9.52 -0.76 12.59
N ALA A 53 9.54 -0.23 11.36
CA ALA A 53 9.33 1.19 11.09
C ALA A 53 7.93 1.66 11.56
N GLY A 54 6.90 0.84 11.36
CA GLY A 54 5.54 1.10 11.84
C GLY A 54 5.46 1.19 13.36
N LYS A 55 6.12 0.26 14.07
CA LYS A 55 6.26 0.31 15.53
C LYS A 55 6.99 1.56 15.99
N ALA A 56 8.13 1.89 15.37
CA ALA A 56 8.90 3.09 15.70
C ALA A 56 8.10 4.39 15.49
N VAL A 57 7.29 4.47 14.43
CA VAL A 57 6.38 5.61 14.18
C VAL A 57 5.30 5.69 15.26
N MET A 58 4.69 4.57 15.65
CA MET A 58 3.69 4.53 16.71
C MET A 58 4.26 4.88 18.08
N ASP A 59 5.46 4.42 18.42
CA ASP A 59 6.17 4.77 19.65
C ASP A 59 6.52 6.27 19.68
N ARG A 60 6.99 6.82 18.54
CA ARG A 60 7.26 8.25 18.40
C ARG A 60 5.99 9.08 18.53
N ARG A 61 4.87 8.62 17.96
CA ARG A 61 3.55 9.27 18.13
C ARG A 61 3.11 9.26 19.58
N THR A 62 3.29 8.13 20.27
CA THR A 62 2.92 7.95 21.67
C THR A 62 3.78 8.83 22.59
N THR A 63 5.09 8.92 22.34
CA THR A 63 5.97 9.84 23.08
C THR A 63 5.65 11.31 22.82
N LEU A 64 5.34 11.69 21.58
CA LEU A 64 4.89 13.06 21.26
C LEU A 64 3.56 13.38 21.94
N TYR A 65 2.60 12.46 21.92
CA TYR A 65 1.32 12.61 22.62
C TYR A 65 1.53 12.77 24.12
N ASN A 66 2.31 11.90 24.76
CA ASN A 66 2.62 11.98 26.19
C ASN A 66 3.37 13.28 26.54
N ARG A 67 4.27 13.75 25.68
CA ARG A 67 4.95 15.04 25.84
C ARG A 67 3.98 16.22 25.70
N ALA A 68 3.06 16.18 24.75
CA ALA A 68 2.03 17.20 24.60
C ALA A 68 1.07 17.22 25.81
N VAL A 69 0.67 16.05 26.31
CA VAL A 69 -0.17 15.91 27.51
C VAL A 69 0.55 16.45 28.74
N THR A 70 1.85 16.16 28.93
CA THR A 70 2.62 16.70 30.06
C THR A 70 2.81 18.20 29.94
N HIS A 71 3.08 18.76 28.75
CA HIS A 71 3.09 20.21 28.54
C HIS A 71 1.74 20.86 28.81
N TYR A 72 0.64 20.23 28.40
CA TYR A 72 -0.71 20.70 28.69
C TYR A 72 -1.01 20.69 30.18
N HIS A 73 -0.66 19.61 30.90
CA HIS A 73 -0.84 19.53 32.35
C HIS A 73 0.03 20.54 33.10
N LYS A 74 1.27 20.72 32.66
CA LYS A 74 2.16 21.75 33.21
C LYS A 74 1.59 23.15 32.99
N ALA A 75 1.18 23.48 31.77
CA ALA A 75 0.55 24.78 31.48
C ALA A 75 -0.76 24.99 32.27
N LYS A 76 -1.53 23.92 32.52
CA LYS A 76 -2.72 23.95 33.37
C LYS A 76 -2.37 24.20 34.84
N LEU A 77 -1.30 23.58 35.35
CA LEU A 77 -0.79 23.83 36.71
C LEU A 77 -0.23 25.25 36.83
N ASP A 78 0.58 25.70 35.86
CA ASP A 78 1.09 27.07 35.81
C ASP A 78 -0.06 28.09 35.77
N ARG A 79 -1.17 27.80 35.07
CA ARG A 79 -2.39 28.61 35.11
C ARG A 79 -3.08 28.60 36.47
N ILE A 80 -3.10 27.46 37.17
CA ILE A 80 -3.66 27.37 38.52
C ILE A 80 -2.79 28.15 39.51
N ASP A 81 -1.47 28.06 39.40
CA ASP A 81 -0.54 28.80 40.24
C ASP A 81 -0.58 30.29 39.93
N LEU A 82 -0.66 30.69 38.67
CA LEU A 82 -0.92 32.08 38.28
C LEU A 82 -2.29 32.55 38.79
N ALA A 83 -3.33 31.71 38.76
CA ALA A 83 -4.63 32.04 39.33
C ALA A 83 -4.59 32.17 40.86
N ARG A 84 -3.77 31.36 41.55
CA ARG A 84 -3.52 31.49 43.00
C ARG A 84 -2.70 32.73 43.32
N GLU A 85 -1.69 33.05 42.52
CA GLU A 85 -0.94 34.30 42.65
C GLU A 85 -1.84 35.49 42.36
N LEU A 86 -2.74 35.39 41.38
CA LEU A 86 -3.73 36.42 41.08
C LEU A 86 -4.80 36.52 42.17
N GLU A 87 -5.19 35.41 42.82
CA GLU A 87 -6.05 35.45 44.01
C GLU A 87 -5.30 35.90 45.27
N ALA A 88 -4.00 35.68 45.37
CA ALA A 88 -3.16 36.22 46.44
C ALA A 88 -2.87 37.70 46.22
N VAL A 89 -2.69 38.13 44.97
CA VAL A 89 -2.60 39.54 44.57
C VAL A 89 -3.95 40.18 44.77
N LYS A 90 -5.07 39.61 44.30
CA LYS A 90 -6.42 40.07 44.64
C LYS A 90 -6.63 40.06 46.13
N GLY A 91 -6.16 39.08 46.87
CA GLY A 91 -6.24 39.04 48.33
C GLY A 91 -5.42 40.14 48.98
N LYS A 92 -4.25 40.48 48.43
CA LYS A 92 -3.46 41.66 48.82
C LYS A 92 -4.08 42.96 48.32
N LEU A 93 -4.83 42.93 47.22
CA LEU A 93 -5.48 44.07 46.58
C LEU A 93 -6.83 44.32 47.22
N TYR A 94 -7.47 43.31 47.78
CA TYR A 94 -8.64 43.33 48.66
C TYR A 94 -8.21 43.57 50.08
N ALA A 95 -7.04 43.12 50.52
CA ALA A 95 -6.46 43.55 51.78
C ALA A 95 -5.91 44.97 51.66
N SER A 96 -5.50 45.44 50.48
CA SER A 96 -5.14 46.82 50.21
C SER A 96 -6.32 47.67 49.74
N PHE A 97 -7.43 47.06 49.32
CA PHE A 97 -8.73 47.69 49.10
C PHE A 97 -9.52 47.71 50.40
N ASP A 98 -9.29 46.77 51.31
CA ASP A 98 -9.72 46.78 52.70
C ASP A 98 -8.77 47.65 53.49
N LEU A 99 -7.47 47.72 53.17
CA LEU A 99 -6.58 48.76 53.68
C LEU A 99 -6.94 50.08 53.03
N MET A 100 -7.35 50.15 51.76
CA MET A 100 -7.83 51.37 51.11
C MET A 100 -9.25 51.69 51.53
N SER A 101 -10.05 50.75 52.03
CA SER A 101 -11.39 50.92 52.60
C SER A 101 -11.27 51.21 54.08
N TYR A 102 -10.23 50.71 54.74
CA TYR A 102 -9.73 51.18 56.03
C TYR A 102 -9.02 52.50 55.85
N LEU A 103 -8.46 52.83 54.68
CA LEU A 103 -7.87 54.11 54.26
C LEU A 103 -8.83 54.93 53.44
N LEU A 104 -10.11 54.55 53.29
CA LEU A 104 -11.27 55.27 52.72
C LEU A 104 -12.31 55.51 53.81
N SER A 105 -12.38 54.63 54.79
CA SER A 105 -12.86 54.90 56.15
C SER A 105 -11.81 55.70 56.92
N SER A 106 -10.52 55.40 56.75
CA SER A 106 -9.41 56.28 57.12
C SER A 106 -8.98 57.23 56.00
N LEU A 107 -9.72 57.34 54.88
CA LEU A 107 -9.92 58.52 54.00
C LEU A 107 -11.19 59.26 54.40
N GLY A 108 -12.03 58.73 55.28
CA GLY A 108 -12.76 59.53 56.25
C GLY A 108 -11.76 60.13 57.24
N CYS A 109 -10.79 59.32 57.70
CA CYS A 109 -9.65 59.84 58.45
C CYS A 109 -8.52 60.44 57.60
N LEU A 110 -8.56 60.44 56.26
CA LEU A 110 -7.59 60.97 55.25
C LEU A 110 -8.30 62.00 54.36
N THR A 111 -9.57 62.31 54.57
CA THR A 111 -10.11 63.67 54.46
C THR A 111 -9.86 64.40 55.77
N PHE A 112 -9.73 63.68 56.88
CA PHE A 112 -9.14 64.21 58.12
C PHE A 112 -7.59 64.29 58.05
N LEU A 113 -6.91 63.35 57.38
CA LEU A 113 -5.45 63.26 57.24
C LEU A 113 -4.91 63.76 55.89
N SER A 114 -5.70 63.92 54.82
CA SER A 114 -5.44 64.87 53.72
C SER A 114 -6.05 66.22 54.07
N GLY A 115 -6.97 66.32 55.02
CA GLY A 115 -7.07 67.50 55.88
C GLY A 115 -5.74 67.74 56.61
N ARG A 116 -5.09 66.70 57.14
CA ARG A 116 -3.80 66.80 57.85
C ARG A 116 -2.56 66.85 56.93
N LEU A 117 -2.64 66.41 55.67
CA LEU A 117 -1.63 66.43 54.59
C LEU A 117 -1.87 67.57 53.62
N VAL A 118 -3.04 68.19 53.57
CA VAL A 118 -3.22 69.57 53.14
C VAL A 118 -2.85 70.50 54.28
N VAL A 119 -2.96 70.10 55.56
CA VAL A 119 -2.34 70.85 56.68
C VAL A 119 -0.82 70.63 56.75
N GLU A 120 -0.25 69.49 56.33
CA GLU A 120 1.22 69.21 56.27
C GLU A 120 1.85 69.56 54.90
N ALA A 121 1.13 69.44 53.78
CA ALA A 121 1.53 70.08 52.51
C ALA A 121 1.15 71.57 52.50
N ALA A 122 0.33 72.07 53.44
CA ALA A 122 0.35 73.48 53.89
C ALA A 122 1.46 73.74 54.92
N LYS A 123 2.10 72.70 55.49
CA LYS A 123 3.41 72.85 56.14
C LYS A 123 4.54 72.98 55.14
N VAL A 124 4.41 72.66 53.85
CA VAL A 124 5.43 73.04 52.86
C VAL A 124 5.47 74.56 52.62
N PRO A 125 4.35 75.27 52.34
CA PRO A 125 4.32 76.73 52.30
C PRO A 125 4.39 77.37 53.68
N ARG A 126 4.00 76.70 54.80
CA ARG A 126 4.31 77.19 56.16
C ARG A 126 5.76 76.98 56.55
N LEU A 127 6.44 75.91 56.16
CA LEU A 127 7.89 75.73 56.36
C LEU A 127 8.66 76.64 55.44
N GLU A 128 8.19 76.92 54.22
CA GLU A 128 8.72 77.99 53.37
C GLU A 128 8.42 79.39 53.93
N SER A 129 7.27 79.62 54.57
CA SER A 129 6.95 80.88 55.26
C SER A 129 7.71 81.04 56.57
N ASP A 130 7.96 79.95 57.30
CA ASP A 130 8.73 79.88 58.54
C ASP A 130 10.23 79.94 58.22
N LEU A 131 10.70 79.42 57.07
CA LEU A 131 12.02 79.68 56.50
C LEU A 131 12.19 81.16 56.13
N ARG A 132 11.17 81.78 55.52
CA ARG A 132 11.16 83.21 55.21
C ARG A 132 11.05 84.08 56.48
N ALA A 133 10.28 83.67 57.48
CA ALA A 133 10.11 84.36 58.76
C ALA A 133 11.32 84.18 59.69
N ALA A 134 11.97 83.01 59.71
CA ALA A 134 13.25 82.80 60.38
C ALA A 134 14.41 83.52 59.67
N ARG A 135 14.37 83.66 58.34
CA ARG A 135 15.26 84.59 57.60
C ARG A 135 15.02 86.06 57.99
N ALA A 136 13.79 86.44 58.31
CA ALA A 136 13.44 87.79 58.78
C ALA A 136 13.72 88.02 60.28
N GLN A 137 13.70 86.98 61.12
CA GLN A 137 14.00 87.03 62.56
C GLN A 137 15.47 86.78 62.92
N CYS A 138 16.33 86.45 61.94
CA CYS A 138 17.79 86.46 62.07
C CYS A 138 18.39 87.89 62.10
N GLY A 139 17.68 88.84 62.69
CA GLY A 139 18.16 90.20 62.98
C GLY A 139 18.58 90.40 64.44
N GLU A 140 18.12 89.59 65.39
CA GLU A 140 18.38 89.83 66.81
C GLU A 140 18.61 88.51 67.58
N SER A 141 19.81 88.36 68.17
CA SER A 141 20.37 87.22 68.94
C SER A 141 21.18 86.16 68.15
N GLU A 142 22.51 86.26 68.26
CA GLU A 142 23.51 85.48 67.51
C GLU A 142 23.60 83.97 67.86
N GLU A 143 23.03 83.50 68.98
CA GLU A 143 23.12 82.07 69.37
C GLU A 143 21.86 81.25 69.03
N ALA A 144 20.66 81.85 69.09
CA ALA A 144 19.43 81.20 68.64
C ALA A 144 19.38 81.06 67.10
N GLY A 145 19.90 82.06 66.37
CA GLY A 145 20.05 82.02 64.92
C GLY A 145 21.00 80.91 64.43
N ARG A 146 22.06 80.60 65.20
CA ARG A 146 22.99 79.50 64.86
C ARG A 146 22.36 78.11 65.03
N SER A 147 21.47 77.92 66.01
CA SER A 147 20.75 76.65 66.22
C SER A 147 19.65 76.43 65.15
N ALA A 148 18.87 77.46 64.85
CA ALA A 148 17.85 77.42 63.80
C ALA A 148 18.48 77.23 62.40
N ALA A 149 19.59 77.92 62.10
CA ALA A 149 20.32 77.75 60.85
C ALA A 149 20.90 76.33 60.67
N ARG A 150 21.32 75.65 61.75
CA ARG A 150 21.77 74.25 61.70
C ARG A 150 20.62 73.28 61.40
N LYS A 151 19.46 73.46 62.05
CA LYS A 151 18.27 72.63 61.79
C LYS A 151 17.72 72.83 60.37
N LEU A 152 17.76 74.08 59.89
CA LEU A 152 17.35 74.44 58.54
C LEU A 152 18.29 73.83 57.50
N LYS A 153 19.62 73.87 57.71
CA LYS A 153 20.58 73.15 56.85
C LYS A 153 20.36 71.64 56.86
N LEU A 154 20.05 71.03 58.01
CA LEU A 154 19.77 69.60 58.09
C LEU A 154 18.49 69.24 57.33
N ALA A 155 17.42 70.03 57.52
CA ALA A 155 16.16 69.84 56.80
C ALA A 155 16.32 70.03 55.28
N GLU A 156 17.12 71.02 54.83
CA GLU A 156 17.46 71.19 53.42
C GLU A 156 18.24 69.98 52.87
N GLN A 157 19.21 69.46 53.62
CA GLN A 157 19.95 68.25 53.25
C GLN A 157 19.03 67.02 53.16
N GLU A 158 18.13 66.82 54.11
CA GLU A 158 17.14 65.73 54.07
C GLU A 158 16.19 65.88 52.88
N LEU A 159 15.73 67.09 52.57
CA LEU A 159 14.87 67.35 51.41
C LEU A 159 15.61 67.06 50.10
N THR A 160 16.89 67.42 49.99
CA THR A 160 17.70 67.03 48.81
C THR A 160 17.91 65.53 48.70
N ARG A 161 18.13 64.82 49.81
CA ARG A 161 18.25 63.36 49.83
C ARG A 161 16.96 62.67 49.42
N LEU A 162 15.81 63.14 49.91
CA LEU A 162 14.50 62.59 49.54
C LEU A 162 14.18 62.83 48.06
N ARG A 163 14.50 64.01 47.52
CA ARG A 163 14.37 64.28 46.06
C ARG A 163 15.26 63.37 45.22
N GLN A 164 16.48 63.10 45.65
CA GLN A 164 17.36 62.14 44.95
C GLN A 164 16.79 60.72 45.00
N LEU A 165 16.25 60.30 46.15
CA LEU A 165 15.65 58.98 46.30
C LEU A 165 14.38 58.84 45.45
N GLU A 166 13.54 59.89 45.40
CA GLU A 166 12.39 59.97 44.49
C GLU A 166 12.81 59.87 43.02
N GLN A 167 13.85 60.60 42.61
CA GLN A 167 14.40 60.51 41.26
C GLN A 167 14.94 59.12 40.94
N ASN A 168 15.67 58.49 41.86
CA ASN A 168 16.19 57.14 41.69
C ASN A 168 15.05 56.11 41.54
N HIS A 169 14.02 56.19 42.38
CA HIS A 169 12.84 55.34 42.26
C HIS A 169 12.10 55.56 40.94
N LEU A 170 12.02 56.79 40.46
CA LEU A 170 11.38 57.09 39.18
C LEU A 170 12.18 56.50 38.00
N ILE A 171 13.50 56.50 38.08
CA ILE A 171 14.39 55.83 37.12
C ILE A 171 14.19 54.31 37.16
N GLU A 172 14.15 53.70 38.34
CA GLU A 172 13.92 52.26 38.52
C GLU A 172 12.53 51.83 38.03
N LEU A 173 11.48 52.60 38.33
CA LEU A 173 10.13 52.31 37.84
C LEU A 173 10.06 52.40 36.30
N ASN A 174 10.74 53.37 35.70
CA ASN A 174 10.80 53.47 34.25
C ASN A 174 11.58 52.30 33.63
N SER A 175 12.70 51.86 34.23
CA SER A 175 13.48 50.73 33.72
C SER A 175 12.73 49.40 33.85
N LEU A 176 12.02 49.18 34.95
CA LEU A 176 11.12 48.04 35.13
C LEU A 176 9.98 48.06 34.12
N ARG A 177 9.35 49.21 33.92
CA ARG A 177 8.27 49.37 32.93
C ARG A 177 8.75 49.05 31.51
N THR A 178 9.95 49.47 31.12
CA THR A 178 10.52 49.11 29.82
C THR A 178 10.84 47.63 29.71
N ALA A 179 11.40 47.03 30.76
CA ALA A 179 11.72 45.59 30.77
C ALA A 179 10.45 44.71 30.73
N GLU A 180 9.38 45.12 31.41
CA GLU A 180 8.08 44.44 31.34
C GLU A 180 7.47 44.57 29.95
N LYS A 181 7.54 45.76 29.34
CA LYS A 181 7.06 45.97 27.97
C LYS A 181 7.79 45.06 26.98
N GLU A 182 9.13 44.97 27.07
CA GLU A 182 9.93 44.07 26.21
C GLU A 182 9.54 42.60 26.39
N LYS A 183 9.25 42.15 27.62
CA LYS A 183 8.76 40.79 27.88
C LYS A 183 7.39 40.55 27.25
N VAL A 184 6.47 41.51 27.35
CA VAL A 184 5.14 41.41 26.72
C VAL A 184 5.26 41.36 25.21
N ASP A 185 6.15 42.16 24.62
CA ASP A 185 6.40 42.16 23.17
C ASP A 185 7.03 40.82 22.71
N ASP A 186 7.98 40.24 23.47
CA ASP A 186 8.55 38.92 23.18
C ASP A 186 7.51 37.80 23.29
N LEU A 187 6.67 37.81 24.33
CA LEU A 187 5.59 36.84 24.49
C LEU A 187 4.54 36.96 23.38
N SER A 188 4.20 38.18 22.97
CA SER A 188 3.28 38.42 21.86
C SER A 188 3.85 37.87 20.55
N ARG A 189 5.15 38.08 20.29
CA ARG A 189 5.84 37.50 19.13
C ARG A 189 5.81 35.97 19.16
N ARG A 190 6.13 35.35 20.30
CA ARG A 190 6.08 33.88 20.44
C ARG A 190 4.68 33.33 20.25
N LEU A 191 3.65 34.03 20.75
CA LEU A 191 2.26 33.62 20.56
C LEU A 191 1.89 33.60 19.07
N THR A 192 2.23 34.65 18.32
CA THR A 192 1.96 34.70 16.87
C THR A 192 2.70 33.61 16.10
N GLU A 193 3.92 33.26 16.51
CA GLU A 193 4.69 32.19 15.88
C GLU A 193 4.07 30.80 16.16
N VAL A 194 3.61 30.56 17.39
CA VAL A 194 2.91 29.31 17.74
C VAL A 194 1.57 29.20 16.99
N GLU A 195 0.83 30.30 16.83
CA GLU A 195 -0.41 30.31 16.05
C GLU A 195 -0.15 30.00 14.56
N LYS A 196 0.92 30.57 13.99
CA LYS A 196 1.37 30.26 12.63
C LYS A 196 1.72 28.78 12.47
N GLN A 197 2.46 28.20 13.42
CA GLN A 197 2.81 26.77 13.41
C GLN A 197 1.57 25.88 13.54
N ARG A 198 0.59 26.27 14.37
CA ARG A 198 -0.67 25.53 14.51
C ARG A 198 -1.45 25.49 13.20
N LEU A 199 -1.55 26.62 12.49
CA LEU A 199 -2.22 26.70 11.20
C LEU A 199 -1.52 25.86 10.14
N ALA A 200 -0.18 25.95 10.07
CA ALA A 200 0.61 25.13 9.13
C ALA A 200 0.42 23.61 9.39
N LEU A 201 0.42 23.18 10.64
CA LEU A 201 0.15 21.77 10.99
C LEU A 201 -1.29 21.35 10.68
N GLN A 202 -2.26 22.25 10.86
CA GLN A 202 -3.65 21.98 10.52
C GLN A 202 -3.81 21.78 9.01
N GLU A 203 -3.18 22.63 8.20
CA GLU A 203 -3.13 22.48 6.74
C GLU A 203 -2.49 21.15 6.33
N GLU A 204 -1.34 20.79 6.91
CA GLU A 204 -0.67 19.51 6.63
C GLU A 204 -1.55 18.30 7.00
N VAL A 205 -2.22 18.34 8.15
CA VAL A 205 -3.14 17.27 8.57
C VAL A 205 -4.32 17.16 7.62
N THR A 206 -4.88 18.28 7.15
CA THR A 206 -5.97 18.25 6.17
C THR A 206 -5.51 17.75 4.80
N ALA A 207 -4.30 18.13 4.35
CA ALA A 207 -3.74 17.63 3.11
C ALA A 207 -3.54 16.11 3.19
N LYS A 208 -2.90 15.62 4.25
CA LYS A 208 -2.68 14.18 4.45
C LYS A 208 -3.99 13.40 4.61
N SER A 209 -5.01 13.96 5.25
CA SER A 209 -6.31 13.28 5.35
C SER A 209 -7.02 13.19 3.99
N THR A 210 -6.91 14.21 3.14
CA THR A 210 -7.42 14.15 1.76
C THR A 210 -6.66 13.13 0.90
N GLU A 211 -5.34 13.01 1.09
CA GLU A 211 -4.53 12.01 0.40
C GLU A 211 -4.88 10.58 0.84
N LEU A 212 -5.04 10.34 2.15
CA LEU A 212 -5.43 9.04 2.70
C LEU A 212 -6.85 8.64 2.28
N THR A 213 -7.78 9.58 2.20
CA THR A 213 -9.14 9.30 1.71
C THR A 213 -9.16 9.02 0.21
N ALA A 214 -8.36 9.72 -0.58
CA ALA A 214 -8.22 9.45 -2.01
C ALA A 214 -7.58 8.08 -2.28
N THR A 215 -6.54 7.72 -1.54
CA THR A 215 -5.91 6.39 -1.65
C THR A 215 -6.87 5.29 -1.21
N ALA A 216 -7.57 5.45 -0.08
CA ALA A 216 -8.59 4.49 0.35
C ALA A 216 -9.68 4.28 -0.71
N LYS A 217 -10.18 5.36 -1.34
CA LYS A 217 -11.15 5.28 -2.43
C LYS A 217 -10.60 4.47 -3.61
N ARG A 218 -9.36 4.73 -4.02
CA ARG A 218 -8.69 4.00 -5.11
C ARG A 218 -8.57 2.51 -4.81
N TRP A 219 -8.24 2.15 -3.57
CA TRP A 219 -8.21 0.75 -3.13
C TRP A 219 -9.60 0.10 -3.20
N THR A 220 -10.64 0.76 -2.68
CA THR A 220 -12.01 0.24 -2.74
C THR A 220 -12.48 0.01 -4.16
N GLU A 221 -12.20 0.94 -5.08
CA GLU A 221 -12.52 0.79 -6.50
C GLU A 221 -11.74 -0.36 -7.16
N GLY A 222 -10.44 -0.48 -6.85
CA GLY A 222 -9.58 -1.55 -7.35
C GLY A 222 -10.03 -2.94 -6.90
N PHE A 223 -10.31 -3.11 -5.60
CA PHE A 223 -10.83 -4.37 -5.07
C PHE A 223 -12.22 -4.68 -5.63
N GLY A 224 -13.09 -3.68 -5.75
CA GLY A 224 -14.41 -3.86 -6.35
C GLY A 224 -14.35 -4.27 -7.82
N ALA A 225 -13.38 -3.77 -8.59
CA ALA A 225 -13.17 -4.19 -9.97
C ALA A 225 -12.70 -5.65 -10.06
N LEU A 226 -11.78 -6.06 -9.19
CA LEU A 226 -11.27 -7.42 -9.16
C LEU A 226 -12.34 -8.42 -8.70
N ASP A 227 -13.12 -8.08 -7.68
CA ASP A 227 -14.25 -8.89 -7.20
C ASP A 227 -15.32 -9.05 -8.30
N ARG A 228 -15.64 -7.98 -9.05
CA ARG A 228 -16.53 -8.09 -10.22
C ARG A 228 -15.94 -8.99 -11.31
N GLY A 229 -14.64 -8.92 -11.56
CA GLY A 229 -13.95 -9.80 -12.51
C GLY A 229 -14.06 -11.28 -12.11
N LEU A 230 -13.83 -11.57 -10.83
CA LEU A 230 -14.02 -12.92 -10.27
C LEU A 230 -15.47 -13.38 -10.34
N ALA A 231 -16.43 -12.50 -10.05
CA ALA A 231 -17.85 -12.81 -10.15
C ALA A 231 -18.29 -13.11 -11.59
N ALA A 232 -17.71 -12.42 -12.57
CA ALA A 232 -17.99 -12.66 -13.98
C ALA A 232 -17.36 -13.96 -14.49
N ALA A 233 -16.14 -14.30 -14.04
CA ALA A 233 -15.44 -15.51 -14.43
C ALA A 233 -16.02 -16.78 -13.78
N PHE A 234 -16.53 -16.67 -12.54
CA PHE A 234 -16.99 -17.80 -11.72
C PHE A 234 -18.35 -17.49 -11.06
N PRO A 235 -19.45 -17.42 -11.85
CA PRO A 235 -20.76 -17.03 -11.35
C PRO A 235 -21.32 -17.96 -10.26
N GLU A 236 -20.95 -19.24 -10.28
CA GLU A 236 -21.32 -20.25 -9.28
C GLU A 236 -20.83 -19.92 -7.86
N THR A 237 -19.79 -19.09 -7.73
CA THR A 237 -19.25 -18.69 -6.41
C THR A 237 -20.03 -17.54 -5.75
N GLN A 238 -21.01 -16.96 -6.45
CA GLN A 238 -21.72 -15.75 -6.02
C GLN A 238 -22.45 -15.92 -4.67
N GLU A 239 -23.12 -17.05 -4.47
CA GLU A 239 -23.91 -17.31 -3.25
C GLU A 239 -23.01 -17.43 -2.00
N ALA A 240 -21.91 -18.17 -2.12
CA ALA A 240 -20.91 -18.30 -1.07
C ALA A 240 -20.29 -16.94 -0.72
N ALA A 241 -19.99 -16.14 -1.75
CA ALA A 241 -19.40 -14.82 -1.58
C ALA A 241 -20.34 -13.85 -0.86
N LEU A 242 -21.63 -13.81 -1.22
CA LEU A 242 -22.63 -12.99 -0.54
C LEU A 242 -22.83 -13.43 0.92
N THR A 243 -22.81 -14.74 1.17
CA THR A 243 -22.94 -15.30 2.52
C THR A 243 -21.75 -14.89 3.40
N ALA A 244 -20.52 -14.99 2.87
CA ALA A 244 -19.31 -14.58 3.57
C ALA A 244 -19.31 -13.08 3.89
N VAL A 245 -19.76 -12.24 2.96
CA VAL A 245 -19.95 -10.79 3.20
C VAL A 245 -20.98 -10.55 4.30
N GLY A 246 -22.09 -11.29 4.29
CA GLY A 246 -23.12 -11.22 5.33
C GLY A 246 -22.56 -11.53 6.72
N ILE A 247 -21.78 -12.62 6.83
CA ILE A 247 -21.10 -13.02 8.08
C ILE A 247 -20.12 -11.94 8.53
N ALA A 248 -19.26 -11.44 7.62
CA ALA A 248 -18.27 -10.42 7.93
C ALA A 248 -18.93 -9.12 8.43
N ARG A 249 -20.01 -8.68 7.78
CA ARG A 249 -20.80 -7.51 8.22
C ARG A 249 -21.40 -7.73 9.59
N GLU A 250 -21.96 -8.90 9.86
CA GLU A 250 -22.54 -9.20 11.16
C GLU A 250 -21.48 -9.24 12.28
N SER A 251 -20.32 -9.84 12.02
CA SER A 251 -19.18 -9.80 12.96
C SER A 251 -18.73 -8.36 13.23
N ARG A 252 -18.68 -7.50 12.21
CA ARG A 252 -18.32 -6.07 12.37
C ARG A 252 -19.35 -5.33 13.21
N ARG A 253 -20.64 -5.54 12.96
CA ARG A 253 -21.74 -4.95 13.76
C ARG A 253 -21.61 -5.31 15.23
N GLN A 254 -21.32 -6.58 15.55
CA GLN A 254 -21.14 -7.03 16.92
C GLN A 254 -19.92 -6.40 17.60
N ALA A 255 -18.83 -6.19 16.85
CA ALA A 255 -17.59 -5.63 17.40
C ALA A 255 -17.62 -4.11 17.60
N THR A 256 -18.24 -3.37 16.68
CA THR A 256 -18.16 -1.90 16.63
C THR A 256 -19.48 -1.18 16.86
N GLY A 257 -20.61 -1.89 16.82
CA GLY A 257 -21.95 -1.30 16.84
C GLY A 257 -22.28 -0.49 15.57
N GLU A 258 -21.46 -0.60 14.53
CA GLU A 258 -21.63 0.15 13.28
C GLU A 258 -22.90 -0.31 12.55
N GLY A 259 -23.69 0.64 12.06
CA GLY A 259 -24.95 0.36 11.37
C GLY A 259 -24.74 -0.37 10.03
N SER A 260 -25.82 -0.94 9.50
CA SER A 260 -25.76 -1.58 8.18
C SER A 260 -25.46 -0.54 7.09
N SER A 261 -24.26 -0.57 6.53
CA SER A 261 -23.91 0.21 5.33
C SER A 261 -24.57 -0.39 4.09
N ALA A 262 -25.13 0.48 3.23
CA ALA A 262 -25.62 0.09 1.91
C ALA A 262 -24.47 -0.13 0.91
N TYR A 263 -23.32 0.51 1.14
CA TYR A 263 -22.15 0.41 0.27
C TYR A 263 -21.21 -0.71 0.74
N PHE A 264 -20.61 -1.40 -0.22
CA PHE A 264 -19.54 -2.36 0.03
C PHE A 264 -18.30 -1.64 0.55
N SER A 265 -17.79 -2.09 1.70
CA SER A 265 -16.49 -1.67 2.21
C SER A 265 -15.36 -2.50 1.58
N VAL A 266 -14.11 -2.08 1.80
CA VAL A 266 -12.92 -2.87 1.40
C VAL A 266 -12.97 -4.26 2.01
N GLU A 267 -13.32 -4.36 3.30
CA GLU A 267 -13.45 -5.64 3.99
C GLU A 267 -14.55 -6.53 3.39
N ASP A 268 -15.65 -5.94 2.91
CA ASP A 268 -16.70 -6.69 2.23
C ASP A 268 -16.16 -7.27 0.90
N HIS A 269 -15.41 -6.50 0.11
CA HIS A 269 -14.77 -7.02 -1.09
C HIS A 269 -13.75 -8.12 -0.78
N LEU A 270 -12.94 -7.96 0.27
CA LEU A 270 -11.98 -8.99 0.68
C LEU A 270 -12.68 -10.27 1.14
N ALA A 271 -13.76 -10.18 1.92
CA ALA A 271 -14.55 -11.33 2.34
C ALA A 271 -15.20 -12.04 1.14
N SER A 272 -15.73 -11.26 0.19
CA SER A 272 -16.28 -11.78 -1.06
C SER A 272 -15.22 -12.53 -1.86
N MET A 273 -14.08 -11.91 -2.11
CA MET A 273 -12.96 -12.50 -2.85
C MET A 273 -12.42 -13.78 -2.18
N ALA A 274 -12.21 -13.76 -0.86
CA ALA A 274 -11.70 -14.91 -0.12
C ALA A 274 -12.63 -16.12 -0.29
N ALA A 275 -13.95 -15.91 -0.18
CA ALA A 275 -14.93 -16.97 -0.37
C ALA A 275 -14.99 -17.52 -1.80
N ARG A 276 -14.52 -16.76 -2.80
CA ARG A 276 -14.43 -17.21 -4.20
C ARG A 276 -13.14 -17.96 -4.50
N VAL A 277 -12.03 -17.58 -3.86
CA VAL A 277 -10.71 -18.20 -4.09
C VAL A 277 -10.72 -19.67 -3.67
N ASP A 278 -11.41 -20.03 -2.58
CA ASP A 278 -11.45 -21.40 -2.09
C ASP A 278 -12.05 -22.39 -3.12
N PRO A 279 -13.25 -22.16 -3.70
CA PRO A 279 -13.76 -22.98 -4.79
C PRO A 279 -12.84 -23.03 -6.02
N ILE A 280 -12.27 -21.89 -6.43
CA ILE A 280 -11.42 -21.80 -7.62
C ILE A 280 -10.14 -22.62 -7.43
N THR A 281 -9.51 -22.54 -6.25
CA THR A 281 -8.30 -23.30 -5.95
C THR A 281 -8.58 -24.79 -5.91
N LYS A 282 -9.73 -25.20 -5.36
CA LYS A 282 -10.16 -26.60 -5.38
C LYS A 282 -10.39 -27.10 -6.81
N LEU A 283 -11.11 -26.35 -7.63
CA LEU A 283 -11.36 -26.67 -9.04
C LEU A 283 -10.04 -26.79 -9.82
N GLY A 284 -9.12 -25.84 -9.62
CA GLY A 284 -7.81 -25.87 -10.27
C GLY A 284 -6.98 -27.10 -9.87
N TRP A 285 -7.06 -27.53 -8.61
CA TRP A 285 -6.38 -28.75 -8.15
C TRP A 285 -7.00 -30.02 -8.74
N GLU A 286 -8.33 -30.11 -8.78
CA GLU A 286 -9.04 -31.25 -9.37
C GLU A 286 -8.78 -31.36 -10.88
N LEU A 287 -8.82 -30.23 -11.60
CA LEU A 287 -8.52 -30.18 -13.03
C LEU A 287 -7.07 -30.58 -13.31
N ARG A 288 -6.12 -30.04 -12.53
CA ARG A 288 -4.71 -30.41 -12.64
C ARG A 288 -4.52 -31.92 -12.45
N LYS A 289 -5.11 -32.48 -11.39
CA LYS A 289 -5.01 -33.91 -11.10
C LYS A 289 -5.59 -34.75 -12.24
N ALA A 290 -6.75 -34.38 -12.76
CA ALA A 290 -7.36 -35.06 -13.91
C ALA A 290 -6.47 -35.01 -15.16
N ALA A 291 -5.82 -33.86 -15.42
CA ALA A 291 -4.86 -33.73 -16.52
C ALA A 291 -3.62 -34.60 -16.30
N GLU A 292 -3.05 -34.61 -15.09
CA GLU A 292 -1.90 -35.46 -14.73
C GLU A 292 -2.21 -36.95 -14.87
N GLU A 293 -3.45 -37.38 -14.61
CA GLU A 293 -3.92 -38.76 -14.83
C GLU A 293 -4.15 -39.07 -16.32
N LEU A 294 -4.62 -38.10 -17.11
CA LEU A 294 -4.97 -38.30 -18.52
C LEU A 294 -3.74 -38.31 -19.44
N VAL A 295 -2.74 -37.45 -19.19
CA VAL A 295 -1.53 -37.37 -20.02
C VAL A 295 -0.83 -38.73 -20.21
N PRO A 296 -0.50 -39.51 -19.16
CA PRO A 296 0.19 -40.79 -19.35
C PRO A 296 -0.68 -41.86 -20.02
N MET A 297 -2.01 -41.70 -20.01
CA MET A 297 -2.90 -42.60 -20.78
C MET A 297 -2.86 -42.28 -22.27
N LEU A 298 -2.80 -40.99 -22.62
CA LEU A 298 -2.79 -40.54 -24.01
C LEU A 298 -1.41 -40.62 -24.66
N TRP A 299 -0.34 -40.36 -23.90
CA TRP A 299 1.04 -40.41 -24.34
C TRP A 299 1.89 -41.23 -23.36
N PRO A 300 1.82 -42.57 -23.43
CA PRO A 300 2.54 -43.45 -22.49
C PRO A 300 4.07 -43.32 -22.58
N GLU A 301 4.59 -42.80 -23.70
CA GLU A 301 6.02 -42.57 -23.92
C GLU A 301 6.46 -41.15 -23.51
N GLU A 302 5.53 -40.20 -23.35
CA GLU A 302 5.86 -38.83 -22.94
C GLU A 302 5.85 -38.71 -21.40
N ALA A 303 6.80 -37.95 -20.86
CA ALA A 303 6.80 -37.63 -19.45
C ALA A 303 5.67 -36.63 -19.13
N VAL A 304 4.96 -36.85 -18.02
CA VAL A 304 3.90 -35.94 -17.58
C VAL A 304 4.50 -34.57 -17.25
N PRO A 305 4.04 -33.49 -17.92
CA PRO A 305 4.49 -32.14 -17.62
C PRO A 305 4.25 -31.79 -16.15
N GLN A 306 5.23 -31.19 -15.50
CA GLN A 306 5.15 -30.80 -14.08
C GLN A 306 4.55 -29.40 -13.89
N ASP A 307 4.53 -28.61 -14.95
CA ASP A 307 4.02 -27.25 -14.99
C ASP A 307 2.60 -27.21 -15.55
N ILE A 308 1.80 -26.26 -15.05
CA ILE A 308 0.40 -26.11 -15.48
C ILE A 308 0.32 -25.70 -16.95
N SER A 309 1.28 -24.89 -17.43
CA SER A 309 1.31 -24.48 -18.84
C SER A 309 1.53 -25.68 -19.76
N GLY A 310 2.51 -26.53 -19.45
CA GLY A 310 2.75 -27.78 -20.17
C GLY A 310 1.57 -28.73 -20.11
N LEU A 311 0.90 -28.86 -18.97
CA LEU A 311 -0.34 -29.64 -18.86
C LEU A 311 -1.44 -29.08 -19.76
N ILE A 312 -1.64 -27.76 -19.80
CA ILE A 312 -2.63 -27.13 -20.69
C ILE A 312 -2.29 -27.42 -22.16
N SER A 313 -1.03 -27.21 -22.58
CA SER A 313 -0.62 -27.50 -23.96
C SER A 313 -0.73 -28.97 -24.32
N ALA A 314 -0.55 -29.89 -23.37
CA ALA A 314 -0.84 -31.30 -23.58
C ALA A 314 -2.34 -31.56 -23.73
N MET A 315 -3.18 -30.93 -22.91
CA MET A 315 -4.64 -31.04 -23.03
C MET A 315 -5.21 -30.42 -24.31
N GLU A 316 -4.58 -29.38 -24.85
CA GLU A 316 -4.93 -28.78 -26.14
C GLU A 316 -4.72 -29.76 -27.31
N ARG A 317 -3.66 -30.59 -27.25
CA ARG A 317 -3.38 -31.66 -28.23
C ARG A 317 -4.16 -32.96 -28.01
N ALA A 318 -4.86 -33.08 -26.87
CA ALA A 318 -5.56 -34.31 -26.51
C ALA A 318 -6.63 -34.74 -27.53
N PRO A 319 -7.45 -33.85 -28.11
CA PRO A 319 -8.44 -34.25 -29.11
C PRO A 319 -7.85 -34.98 -30.32
N ASP A 320 -6.74 -34.48 -30.87
CA ASP A 320 -6.07 -35.10 -32.01
C ASP A 320 -5.48 -36.45 -31.60
N ARG A 321 -4.87 -36.51 -30.42
CA ARG A 321 -4.35 -37.76 -29.88
C ARG A 321 -5.43 -38.82 -29.66
N PHE A 322 -6.65 -38.43 -29.27
CA PHE A 322 -7.77 -39.37 -29.18
C PHE A 322 -8.15 -39.96 -30.55
N LEU A 323 -8.02 -39.19 -31.63
CA LEU A 323 -8.25 -39.69 -32.99
C LEU A 323 -7.17 -40.71 -33.37
N ASP A 324 -5.89 -40.43 -33.09
CA ASP A 324 -4.80 -41.39 -33.29
C ASP A 324 -5.05 -42.69 -32.52
N TRP A 325 -5.51 -42.60 -31.27
CA TRP A 325 -5.86 -43.76 -30.45
C TRP A 325 -7.01 -44.56 -31.05
N LYS A 326 -8.01 -43.90 -31.66
CA LYS A 326 -9.11 -44.58 -32.35
C LYS A 326 -8.60 -45.37 -33.56
N GLU A 327 -7.68 -44.79 -34.33
CA GLU A 327 -7.05 -45.46 -35.47
C GLU A 327 -6.14 -46.60 -35.04
N SER A 328 -5.32 -46.37 -34.00
CA SER A 328 -4.51 -47.39 -33.33
C SER A 328 -5.36 -48.58 -32.89
N ALA A 329 -6.46 -48.35 -32.17
CA ALA A 329 -7.38 -49.41 -31.74
C ALA A 329 -8.01 -50.16 -32.93
N THR A 330 -8.30 -49.44 -34.02
CA THR A 330 -8.81 -50.05 -35.26
C THR A 330 -7.77 -50.95 -35.90
N ARG A 331 -6.50 -50.51 -35.95
CA ARG A 331 -5.37 -51.29 -36.47
C ARG A 331 -5.09 -52.51 -35.61
N ALA A 332 -5.05 -52.36 -34.28
CA ALA A 332 -4.88 -53.46 -33.33
C ALA A 332 -6.01 -54.50 -33.44
N GLY A 333 -7.26 -54.05 -33.59
CA GLY A 333 -8.40 -54.94 -33.83
C GLY A 333 -8.32 -55.67 -35.17
N ALA A 334 -7.88 -54.99 -36.22
CA ALA A 334 -7.67 -55.61 -37.54
C ALA A 334 -6.54 -56.65 -37.51
N ASP A 335 -5.43 -56.34 -36.84
CA ASP A 335 -4.29 -57.25 -36.65
C ASP A 335 -4.71 -58.51 -35.87
N MET A 336 -5.46 -58.35 -34.77
CA MET A 336 -5.98 -59.49 -34.00
C MET A 336 -6.93 -60.35 -34.85
N ALA A 337 -7.82 -59.74 -35.62
CA ALA A 337 -8.73 -60.47 -36.51
C ALA A 337 -7.97 -61.23 -37.61
N LEU A 338 -6.94 -60.63 -38.21
CA LEU A 338 -6.07 -61.27 -39.19
C LEU A 338 -5.27 -62.41 -38.57
N SER A 339 -4.69 -62.19 -37.40
CA SER A 339 -3.99 -63.22 -36.61
C SER A 339 -4.89 -64.42 -36.33
N PHE A 340 -6.16 -64.17 -35.96
CA PHE A 340 -7.14 -65.23 -35.82
C PHE A 340 -7.33 -65.97 -37.15
N VAL A 341 -7.62 -65.29 -38.27
CA VAL A 341 -7.81 -65.97 -39.57
C VAL A 341 -6.59 -66.78 -40.00
N LEU A 342 -5.39 -66.22 -39.87
CA LEU A 342 -4.13 -66.87 -40.24
C LEU A 342 -3.83 -68.10 -39.37
N SER A 343 -4.27 -68.13 -38.11
CA SER A 343 -4.14 -69.31 -37.25
C SER A 343 -4.95 -70.53 -37.74
N TRP A 344 -6.04 -70.28 -38.48
CA TRP A 344 -6.88 -71.34 -39.08
C TRP A 344 -6.52 -71.62 -40.54
N TYR A 345 -5.97 -70.62 -41.24
CA TYR A 345 -5.67 -70.70 -42.67
C TYR A 345 -4.27 -70.15 -42.95
N ASN A 346 -3.28 -70.99 -42.66
CA ASN A 346 -1.85 -70.72 -42.74
C ASN A 346 -1.31 -70.51 -44.16
N GLU A 347 -2.13 -70.75 -45.20
CA GLU A 347 -1.77 -70.54 -46.62
C GLU A 347 -2.46 -69.31 -47.26
N VAL A 348 -3.15 -68.47 -46.48
CA VAL A 348 -3.83 -67.29 -47.03
C VAL A 348 -2.81 -66.20 -47.40
N ASP A 349 -2.74 -65.89 -48.69
CA ASP A 349 -2.00 -64.76 -49.22
C ASP A 349 -2.70 -63.43 -48.87
N LEU A 350 -2.02 -62.59 -48.07
CA LEU A 350 -2.53 -61.30 -47.63
C LEU A 350 -2.76 -60.32 -48.79
N GLY A 351 -1.98 -60.42 -49.88
CA GLY A 351 -2.15 -59.57 -51.06
C GLY A 351 -3.49 -59.81 -51.77
N GLN A 352 -4.09 -60.99 -51.62
CA GLN A 352 -5.40 -61.29 -52.20
C GLN A 352 -6.58 -60.73 -51.37
N LEU A 353 -6.36 -60.35 -50.11
CA LEU A 353 -7.40 -59.76 -49.25
C LEU A 353 -7.65 -58.28 -49.60
N GLU A 354 -6.62 -57.56 -50.05
CA GLU A 354 -6.69 -56.15 -50.44
C GLU A 354 -7.69 -55.91 -51.58
N PHE A 355 -7.78 -56.86 -52.52
CA PHE A 355 -8.63 -56.75 -53.71
C PHE A 355 -10.14 -56.96 -53.43
N ARG A 356 -10.55 -57.51 -52.28
CA ARG A 356 -11.93 -58.02 -52.08
C ARG A 356 -12.90 -57.06 -51.38
N ARG A 357 -12.53 -55.81 -51.08
CA ARG A 357 -13.23 -55.00 -50.06
C ARG A 357 -14.32 -54.01 -50.53
N ALA A 358 -14.68 -53.95 -51.80
CA ALA A 358 -15.78 -53.08 -52.24
C ALA A 358 -17.16 -53.76 -52.07
N GLY A 359 -18.02 -53.24 -51.17
CA GLY A 359 -19.46 -53.55 -51.14
C GLY A 359 -19.92 -54.79 -50.36
N VAL A 360 -19.18 -55.22 -49.35
CA VAL A 360 -19.56 -56.38 -48.49
C VAL A 360 -20.72 -56.05 -47.55
N GLU A 361 -20.79 -54.83 -47.01
CA GLU A 361 -21.79 -54.47 -45.99
C GLU A 361 -23.23 -54.36 -46.51
N THR A 362 -23.40 -54.11 -47.81
CA THR A 362 -24.71 -54.06 -48.48
C THR A 362 -25.27 -55.44 -48.80
N LYS A 363 -24.46 -56.51 -48.72
CA LYS A 363 -24.84 -57.88 -49.13
C LYS A 363 -25.11 -58.84 -47.96
N LEU A 364 -24.81 -58.45 -46.72
CA LEU A 364 -25.12 -59.29 -45.55
C LEU A 364 -26.59 -59.11 -45.07
N PRO A 365 -27.33 -60.20 -44.80
CA PRO A 365 -28.63 -60.12 -44.15
C PRO A 365 -28.50 -59.68 -42.67
N ALA A 366 -29.57 -59.09 -42.12
CA ALA A 366 -29.54 -58.34 -40.86
C ALA A 366 -29.22 -59.20 -39.61
N ASP A 367 -29.66 -60.45 -39.60
CA ASP A 367 -29.36 -61.46 -38.59
C ASP A 367 -27.85 -61.79 -38.53
N LEU A 368 -27.21 -61.91 -39.70
CA LEU A 368 -25.76 -62.11 -39.77
C LEU A 368 -24.96 -60.86 -39.40
N LYS A 369 -25.51 -59.65 -39.59
CA LYS A 369 -24.87 -58.40 -39.13
C LYS A 369 -24.77 -58.33 -37.62
N ALA A 370 -25.84 -58.68 -36.90
CA ALA A 370 -25.85 -58.69 -35.44
C ALA A 370 -24.88 -59.73 -34.87
N ALA A 371 -24.88 -60.95 -35.43
CA ALA A 371 -23.92 -62.00 -35.04
C ALA A 371 -22.46 -61.60 -35.35
N ARG A 372 -22.21 -60.92 -36.49
CA ARG A 372 -20.89 -60.37 -36.84
C ARG A 372 -20.43 -59.36 -35.80
N LEU A 373 -21.28 -58.38 -35.46
CA LEU A 373 -20.95 -57.34 -34.49
C LEU A 373 -20.66 -57.93 -33.11
N ALA A 374 -21.49 -58.88 -32.63
CA ALA A 374 -21.27 -59.55 -31.36
C ALA A 374 -19.91 -60.26 -31.31
N ARG A 375 -19.53 -60.98 -32.39
CA ARG A 375 -18.22 -61.61 -32.49
C ARG A 375 -17.07 -60.60 -32.58
N ALA A 376 -17.25 -59.51 -33.32
CA ALA A 376 -16.26 -58.44 -33.40
C ALA A 376 -16.00 -57.82 -32.01
N SER A 377 -17.04 -57.61 -31.21
CA SER A 377 -16.89 -57.17 -29.81
C SER A 377 -16.10 -58.17 -28.98
N THR A 378 -16.37 -59.48 -29.11
CA THR A 378 -15.58 -60.52 -28.42
C THR A 378 -14.12 -60.52 -28.87
N ILE A 379 -13.84 -60.30 -30.16
CA ILE A 379 -12.45 -60.19 -30.67
C ILE A 379 -11.77 -58.97 -30.06
N ALA A 380 -12.49 -57.85 -29.93
CA ALA A 380 -11.98 -56.63 -29.32
C ALA A 380 -11.63 -56.78 -27.82
N ASP A 381 -12.11 -57.82 -27.13
CA ASP A 381 -11.73 -58.13 -25.75
C ASP A 381 -10.34 -58.78 -25.66
N PHE A 382 -9.83 -59.35 -26.76
CA PHE A 382 -8.48 -59.92 -26.83
C PHE A 382 -7.42 -58.90 -27.26
N VAL A 383 -7.83 -57.71 -27.72
CA VAL A 383 -6.94 -56.63 -28.11
C VAL A 383 -6.46 -55.88 -26.88
N ASP A 384 -5.14 -55.74 -26.72
CA ASP A 384 -4.57 -54.89 -25.68
C ASP A 384 -4.75 -53.41 -26.06
N LYS A 385 -5.67 -52.74 -25.37
CA LYS A 385 -6.02 -51.33 -25.61
C LYS A 385 -5.08 -50.36 -24.89
N THR A 386 -4.15 -50.87 -24.06
CA THR A 386 -3.19 -50.05 -23.31
C THR A 386 -1.95 -49.71 -24.14
N VAL A 387 -1.74 -50.42 -25.24
CA VAL A 387 -0.60 -50.23 -26.14
C VAL A 387 -1.05 -49.42 -27.35
N PHE A 388 -0.35 -48.30 -27.59
CA PHE A 388 -0.54 -47.53 -28.80
C PHE A 388 0.16 -48.23 -29.98
N VAL A 389 -0.59 -48.57 -31.02
CA VAL A 389 -0.04 -49.05 -32.28
C VAL A 389 0.10 -47.83 -33.19
N ALA A 390 1.31 -47.47 -33.62
CA ALA A 390 1.53 -46.39 -34.58
C ALA A 390 1.24 -46.84 -36.02
N ASP A 391 0.85 -45.92 -36.91
CA ASP A 391 0.69 -46.25 -38.34
C ASP A 391 2.07 -46.56 -38.92
N PRO A 392 2.30 -47.75 -39.52
CA PRO A 392 3.57 -48.05 -40.17
C PRO A 392 3.83 -47.22 -41.42
N ASN A 393 2.82 -46.57 -41.99
CA ASN A 393 2.95 -45.70 -43.16
C ASN A 393 2.09 -44.44 -42.99
N PRO A 394 2.48 -43.53 -42.06
CA PRO A 394 1.72 -42.31 -41.83
C PRO A 394 1.69 -41.48 -43.12
N PRO A 395 0.59 -40.76 -43.40
CA PRO A 395 0.61 -39.76 -44.46
C PRO A 395 1.74 -38.75 -44.18
N PRO A 396 2.40 -38.22 -45.22
CA PRO A 396 3.39 -37.15 -45.05
C PRO A 396 2.74 -36.01 -44.26
N SER A 397 3.46 -35.49 -43.26
CA SER A 397 2.91 -34.44 -42.40
C SER A 397 2.70 -33.17 -43.22
N ASP A 398 1.64 -32.40 -42.94
CA ASP A 398 1.38 -31.13 -43.63
C ASP A 398 2.53 -30.10 -43.41
N GLU A 399 3.41 -30.34 -42.44
CA GLU A 399 4.60 -29.52 -42.17
C GLU A 399 5.75 -29.75 -43.19
N ASP A 400 5.78 -30.91 -43.86
CA ASP A 400 6.84 -31.24 -44.83
C ASP A 400 6.59 -30.63 -46.23
N TYR A 401 5.47 -29.94 -46.44
CA TYR A 401 5.10 -29.32 -47.72
C TYR A 401 5.49 -27.83 -47.83
N MET A 402 6.17 -27.25 -46.84
CA MET A 402 6.46 -25.81 -46.81
C MET A 402 7.92 -25.43 -47.11
N ASP A 403 8.79 -26.38 -47.51
CA ASP A 403 10.24 -26.12 -47.70
C ASP A 403 10.73 -26.09 -49.16
N ASP A 404 9.87 -26.30 -50.17
CA ASP A 404 10.30 -26.49 -51.57
C ASP A 404 9.82 -25.41 -52.59
N GLU A 405 9.33 -24.24 -52.14
CA GLU A 405 8.92 -23.14 -53.05
C GLU A 405 9.84 -21.89 -53.08
N GLU A 406 11.13 -22.01 -52.72
CA GLU A 406 12.13 -20.97 -53.03
C GLU A 406 13.37 -21.53 -53.75
N ALA A 407 13.33 -21.53 -55.09
CA ALA A 407 14.40 -21.05 -56.00
C ALA A 407 14.34 -21.74 -57.38
N GLU A 408 13.45 -21.26 -58.26
CA GLU A 408 13.77 -21.25 -59.70
C GLU A 408 13.68 -19.80 -60.20
N ASP A 409 14.79 -19.07 -60.03
CA ASP A 409 15.11 -17.89 -60.83
C ASP A 409 15.25 -18.36 -62.28
N VAL A 410 14.16 -18.27 -63.04
CA VAL A 410 14.16 -18.43 -64.49
C VAL A 410 14.86 -17.20 -65.09
N PRO A 411 15.98 -17.35 -65.81
CA PRO A 411 16.56 -16.24 -66.54
C PRO A 411 15.66 -15.92 -67.75
N GLU A 412 15.07 -14.73 -67.78
CA GLU A 412 14.41 -14.18 -68.96
C GLU A 412 15.46 -13.89 -70.04
N ASP A 413 15.60 -14.82 -70.99
CA ASP A 413 16.32 -14.59 -72.25
C ASP A 413 15.45 -13.78 -73.21
N ASP A 414 15.95 -12.59 -73.53
CA ASP A 414 15.40 -11.57 -74.43
C ASP A 414 15.65 -11.97 -75.91
N PRO A 415 14.62 -12.21 -76.76
CA PRO A 415 14.84 -12.58 -78.14
C PRO A 415 14.68 -11.35 -79.06
N ALA A 416 15.79 -10.67 -79.35
CA ALA A 416 15.82 -9.66 -80.39
C ALA A 416 17.03 -9.80 -81.34
N ALA A 417 16.67 -10.11 -82.59
CA ALA A 417 17.33 -9.73 -83.83
C ALA A 417 18.54 -10.55 -84.34
N GLY A 418 18.26 -11.35 -85.37
CA GLY A 418 18.76 -10.99 -86.71
C GLY A 418 19.62 -12.01 -87.45
N SER A 419 19.17 -12.36 -88.68
CA SER A 419 20.00 -12.61 -89.88
C SER A 419 20.88 -13.88 -89.86
N THR A 420 20.94 -14.78 -90.84
CA THR A 420 20.61 -14.77 -92.27
C THR A 420 20.80 -16.20 -92.82
N ASP A 421 19.94 -16.55 -93.76
CA ASP A 421 20.13 -17.36 -94.98
C ASP A 421 21.23 -18.44 -95.13
N ALA A 422 20.68 -19.65 -95.39
CA ALA A 422 20.99 -20.63 -96.45
C ALA A 422 22.32 -21.43 -96.49
N PRO A 423 22.26 -22.76 -96.78
CA PRO A 423 23.41 -23.70 -96.76
C PRO A 423 23.98 -23.98 -98.19
N PRO A 424 25.08 -24.77 -98.32
CA PRO A 424 26.09 -24.58 -99.36
C PRO A 424 25.92 -25.47 -100.60
N ALA A 425 26.65 -25.09 -101.66
CA ALA A 425 27.29 -25.97 -102.63
C ALA A 425 28.81 -25.77 -102.57
#